data_AF-A0A7J9THL4-F1
#
_entry.id   AF-A0A7J9THL4-F1
#
_cell.length_a   1.000
_cell.length_b   1.000
_cell.length_c   1.000
_cell.angle_alpha   90.00
_cell.angle_beta   90.00
_cell.angle_gamma   90.00
#
_symmetry.space_group_name_H-M   'P 1'
#
loop_
_entity.id
_entity.type
_entity.pdbx_description
1 polymer ?
#
loop_
_entity_poly.entity_id
_entity_poly.type
_entity_poly.pdbx_seq_one_letter_code
_entity_poly.pdbx_strand_id
1 'polypeptide(L)'
;MDNGIDLEKKEGPKNKSYHYHLKHAVDNYQDDEDILKYLPDFYQLLCNIGCNNKSQWYTKMLVNAALSYLVLEEDIIPDKGGKDGYLDDLYICAYVLKEIRDKVSKNIILDNIGDLDFEDDIFQLIYDVVNRASDILEDKTEKILDLVGFSKFTLFDFLYDQDKTKTLMNRKEKRRLLYAMLAVKADSILKIESSTHQMTTLRSLIRTHHEFGEIKRYMEFMHD
;
A
#
# COMPACT_ATOMS: atom_id res chain seq x y z
N MET A 1 25.55 28.15 -44.39
CA MET A 1 26.44 27.70 -43.31
C MET A 1 25.53 27.20 -42.22
N ASP A 2 25.46 25.88 -42.13
CA ASP A 2 24.64 25.13 -41.20
C ASP A 2 25.40 25.08 -39.87
N ASN A 3 24.99 25.89 -38.89
CA ASN A 3 25.56 25.83 -37.55
C ASN A 3 24.68 24.90 -36.72
N GLY A 4 24.93 23.60 -36.88
CA GLY A 4 24.44 22.58 -35.98
C GLY A 4 24.92 22.87 -34.56
N ILE A 5 24.00 23.34 -33.71
CA ILE A 5 24.21 23.34 -32.28
C ILE A 5 23.96 21.91 -31.84
N ASP A 6 25.06 21.18 -31.65
CA ASP A 6 25.07 19.87 -31.03
C ASP A 6 24.57 20.04 -29.59
N LEU A 7 23.29 19.78 -29.37
CA LEU A 7 22.69 19.70 -28.05
C LEU A 7 23.13 18.37 -27.45
N GLU A 8 24.40 18.31 -27.01
CA GLU A 8 24.79 17.33 -26.00
C GLU A 8 23.87 17.56 -24.80
N LYS A 9 22.85 16.70 -24.67
CA LYS A 9 22.13 16.50 -23.43
C LYS A 9 23.16 16.04 -22.41
N LYS A 10 23.74 16.97 -21.68
CA LYS A 10 24.35 16.67 -20.38
C LYS A 10 23.25 16.05 -19.53
N GLU A 11 23.28 14.73 -19.39
CA GLU A 11 22.51 14.04 -18.38
C GLU A 11 22.86 14.71 -17.04
N GLY A 12 21.89 15.43 -16.47
CA GLY A 12 22.03 15.97 -15.12
C GLY A 12 22.27 14.81 -14.13
N PRO A 13 22.79 15.09 -12.93
CA PRO A 13 23.00 14.04 -11.94
C PRO A 13 21.69 13.27 -11.76
N LYS A 14 21.69 11.95 -12.05
CA LYS A 14 20.54 11.08 -11.78
C LYS A 14 20.18 11.26 -10.30
N ASN A 15 19.02 11.84 -10.04
CA ASN A 15 18.51 11.95 -8.67
C ASN A 15 18.37 10.53 -8.14
N LYS A 16 19.11 10.19 -7.08
CA LYS A 16 19.14 8.83 -6.55
C LYS A 16 17.85 8.57 -5.77
N SER A 17 17.33 7.35 -5.81
CA SER A 17 16.11 7.01 -5.08
C SER A 17 16.35 7.00 -3.57
N TYR A 18 15.30 7.20 -2.76
CA TYR A 18 15.43 7.08 -1.31
C TYR A 18 15.86 5.67 -0.89
N HIS A 19 15.39 4.63 -1.60
CA HIS A 19 15.91 3.26 -1.47
C HIS A 19 17.44 3.18 -1.59
N TYR A 20 18.02 3.85 -2.59
CA TYR A 20 19.48 3.92 -2.75
C TYR A 20 20.15 4.60 -1.55
N HIS A 21 19.54 5.67 -1.01
CA HIS A 21 20.07 6.36 0.16
C HIS A 21 20.03 5.48 1.42
N LEU A 22 18.91 4.79 1.67
CA LEU A 22 18.79 3.83 2.76
C LEU A 22 19.84 2.72 2.65
N LYS A 23 20.00 2.14 1.45
CA LYS A 23 21.00 1.09 1.21
C LYS A 23 22.41 1.55 1.58
N HIS A 24 22.81 2.73 1.13
CA HIS A 24 24.12 3.29 1.49
C HIS A 24 24.25 3.69 2.96
N ALA A 25 23.16 4.09 3.60
CA ALA A 25 23.17 4.41 5.03
C ALA A 25 23.41 3.14 5.86
N VAL A 26 22.77 2.02 5.47
CA VAL A 26 22.88 0.76 6.21
C VAL A 26 24.06 -0.12 5.79
N ASP A 27 24.61 0.04 4.58
CA ASP A 27 25.78 -0.71 4.07
C ASP A 27 27.03 -0.57 4.97
N ASN A 28 27.10 0.48 5.79
CA ASN A 28 28.18 0.68 6.76
C ASN A 28 28.11 -0.27 7.97
N TYR A 29 26.99 -0.99 8.15
CA TYR A 29 26.76 -1.91 9.26
C TYR A 29 26.89 -3.36 8.76
N GLN A 30 28.13 -3.76 8.44
CA GLN A 30 28.47 -5.05 7.81
C GLN A 30 28.47 -6.27 8.77
N ASP A 31 27.68 -6.26 9.84
CA ASP A 31 27.53 -7.48 10.66
C ASP A 31 26.39 -8.30 10.06
N ASP A 32 26.65 -9.54 9.66
CA ASP A 32 25.65 -10.39 8.98
C ASP A 32 24.37 -10.59 9.81
N GLU A 33 24.47 -10.45 11.14
CA GLU A 33 23.35 -10.56 12.07
C GLU A 33 22.50 -9.29 12.19
N ASP A 34 22.90 -8.19 11.56
CA ASP A 34 22.23 -6.92 11.71
C ASP A 34 20.91 -6.88 10.93
N ILE A 35 19.82 -6.60 11.65
CA ILE A 35 18.48 -6.49 11.05
C ILE A 35 18.33 -5.21 10.21
N LEU A 36 19.17 -4.19 10.42
CA LEU A 36 19.10 -2.93 9.67
C LEU A 36 19.33 -3.12 8.16
N LYS A 37 20.01 -4.19 7.76
CA LYS A 37 20.21 -4.52 6.34
C LYS A 37 18.90 -4.70 5.57
N TYR A 38 17.80 -5.04 6.25
CA TYR A 38 16.49 -5.26 5.63
C TYR A 38 15.66 -3.98 5.44
N LEU A 39 16.06 -2.84 6.03
CA LEU A 39 15.31 -1.58 5.95
C LEU A 39 15.08 -1.12 4.49
N PRO A 40 16.09 -1.08 3.61
CA PRO A 40 15.89 -0.64 2.23
C PRO A 40 14.84 -1.49 1.50
N ASP A 41 14.94 -2.82 1.61
CA ASP A 41 14.04 -3.73 0.89
C ASP A 41 12.63 -3.70 1.46
N PHE A 42 12.47 -3.57 2.78
CA PHE A 42 11.16 -3.40 3.42
C PHE A 42 10.51 -2.08 3.01
N TYR A 43 11.27 -0.99 2.96
CA TYR A 43 10.80 0.30 2.43
C TYR A 43 10.34 0.17 0.97
N GLN A 44 11.14 -0.48 0.12
CA GLN A 44 10.82 -0.64 -1.30
C GLN A 44 9.57 -1.51 -1.50
N LEU A 45 9.42 -2.56 -0.70
CA LEU A 45 8.24 -3.41 -0.71
C LEU A 45 6.97 -2.64 -0.34
N LEU A 46 7.04 -1.79 0.70
CA LEU A 46 5.94 -0.91 1.06
C LEU A 46 5.59 0.08 -0.06
N CYS A 47 6.59 0.65 -0.73
CA CYS A 47 6.37 1.50 -1.91
C CYS A 47 5.66 0.74 -3.04
N ASN A 48 6.08 -0.49 -3.32
CA ASN A 48 5.45 -1.34 -4.34
C ASN A 48 3.98 -1.60 -3.99
N ILE A 49 3.70 -2.01 -2.75
CA ILE A 49 2.32 -2.24 -2.26
C ILE A 49 1.49 -0.95 -2.32
N GLY A 50 2.06 0.19 -1.91
CA GLY A 50 1.41 1.50 -1.92
C GLY A 50 1.03 1.95 -3.33
N CYS A 51 1.90 1.71 -4.31
CA CYS A 51 1.67 2.05 -5.72
C CYS A 51 0.77 1.05 -6.46
N ASN A 52 0.58 -0.16 -5.92
CA ASN A 52 -0.25 -1.18 -6.58
C ASN A 52 -1.74 -0.78 -6.57
N ASN A 53 -2.36 -0.74 -7.76
CA ASN A 53 -3.77 -0.38 -7.94
C ASN A 53 -4.74 -1.44 -7.37
N LYS A 54 -4.28 -2.67 -7.14
CA LYS A 54 -5.05 -3.75 -6.51
C LYS A 54 -5.07 -3.64 -4.98
N SER A 55 -4.15 -2.87 -4.39
CA SER A 55 -4.14 -2.63 -2.95
C SER A 55 -5.37 -1.81 -2.55
N GLN A 56 -6.13 -2.32 -1.58
CA GLN A 56 -7.31 -1.63 -1.08
C GLN A 56 -6.93 -0.41 -0.25
N TRP A 57 -7.88 0.51 -0.06
CA TRP A 57 -7.68 1.76 0.70
C TRP A 57 -7.09 1.51 2.10
N TYR A 58 -7.52 0.43 2.77
CA TYR A 58 -7.04 0.06 4.10
C TYR A 58 -5.54 -0.26 4.07
N THR A 59 -5.11 -1.13 3.16
CA THR A 59 -3.68 -1.44 2.95
C THR A 59 -2.86 -0.18 2.65
N LYS A 60 -3.37 0.69 1.77
CA LYS A 60 -2.69 1.95 1.44
C LYS A 60 -2.57 2.89 2.64
N MET A 61 -3.54 2.91 3.54
CA MET A 61 -3.45 3.67 4.79
C MET A 61 -2.37 3.12 5.71
N LEU A 62 -2.28 1.79 5.89
CA LEU A 62 -1.20 1.19 6.69
C LEU A 62 0.18 1.54 6.11
N VAL A 63 0.34 1.37 4.79
CA VAL A 63 1.58 1.69 4.07
C VAL A 63 1.94 3.17 4.23
N ASN A 64 0.98 4.07 4.02
CA ASN A 64 1.24 5.51 4.12
C ASN A 64 1.61 5.93 5.55
N ALA A 65 1.07 5.27 6.58
CA ALA A 65 1.45 5.54 7.96
C ALA A 65 2.94 5.22 8.19
N ALA A 66 3.42 4.05 7.72
CA ALA A 66 4.85 3.74 7.78
C ALA A 66 5.68 4.73 6.97
N LEU A 67 5.36 4.94 5.69
CA LEU A 67 6.13 5.85 4.83
C LEU A 67 6.15 7.30 5.35
N SER A 68 5.10 7.73 6.06
CA SER A 68 5.08 9.06 6.68
C SER A 68 6.03 9.19 7.87
N TYR A 69 6.34 8.10 8.57
CA TYR A 69 7.31 8.10 9.66
C TYR A 69 8.72 8.42 9.16
N LEU A 70 9.16 7.73 8.08
CA LEU A 70 10.51 7.87 7.49
C LEU A 70 10.84 9.28 6.95
N VAL A 71 9.87 10.19 6.94
CA VAL A 71 10.03 11.57 6.46
C VAL A 71 9.74 12.61 7.54
N LEU A 72 9.51 12.19 8.78
CA LEU A 72 9.36 13.11 9.90
C LEU A 72 10.67 13.85 10.16
N GLU A 73 10.56 15.10 10.64
CA GLU A 73 11.74 15.89 11.01
C GLU A 73 12.23 15.54 12.42
N GLU A 74 11.32 15.07 13.29
CA GLU A 74 11.60 14.67 14.67
C GLU A 74 11.15 13.23 14.91
N ASP A 75 12.08 12.28 14.75
CA ASP A 75 11.87 10.87 15.06
C ASP A 75 12.02 10.57 16.56
N ILE A 76 11.41 9.46 17.00
CA ILE A 76 11.50 9.01 18.39
C ILE A 76 12.92 8.59 18.73
N ILE A 77 13.66 8.05 17.76
CA ILE A 77 15.10 7.89 17.84
C ILE A 77 15.73 8.84 16.82
N PRO A 78 16.36 9.94 17.26
CA PRO A 78 16.98 10.86 16.32
C PRO A 78 18.09 10.17 15.50
N ASP A 79 18.09 10.37 14.19
CA ASP A 79 19.15 9.96 13.25
C ASP A 79 20.59 10.27 13.72
N LYS A 80 20.73 11.29 14.56
CA LYS A 80 22.01 11.72 15.15
C LYS A 80 22.57 10.74 16.20
N GLY A 81 21.82 9.69 16.56
CA GLY A 81 22.20 8.66 17.53
C GLY A 81 23.16 7.58 17.01
N GLY A 82 23.48 7.57 15.72
CA GLY A 82 24.31 6.52 15.11
C GLY A 82 23.46 5.34 14.62
N LYS A 83 23.97 4.11 14.77
CA LYS A 83 23.38 2.86 14.27
C LYS A 83 21.90 2.68 14.64
N ASP A 84 21.51 3.13 15.83
CA ASP A 84 20.16 2.96 16.36
C ASP A 84 19.11 3.89 15.74
N GLY A 85 19.54 4.92 14.99
CA GLY A 85 18.65 5.93 14.39
C GLY A 85 17.72 5.40 13.30
N TYR A 86 18.04 4.25 12.69
CA TYR A 86 17.21 3.61 11.67
C TYR A 86 16.36 2.45 12.21
N LEU A 87 16.45 2.18 13.51
CA LEU A 87 15.81 1.01 14.09
C LEU A 87 14.29 1.17 14.21
N ASP A 88 13.83 2.38 14.53
CA ASP A 88 12.42 2.73 14.54
C ASP A 88 11.81 2.76 13.14
N ASP A 89 12.55 3.23 12.13
CA ASP A 89 12.20 3.13 10.71
C ASP A 89 12.00 1.67 10.27
N LEU A 90 12.96 0.81 10.62
CA LEU A 90 12.87 -0.62 10.31
C LEU A 90 11.67 -1.25 11.02
N TYR A 91 11.49 -0.92 12.30
CA TYR A 91 10.39 -1.43 13.11
C TYR A 91 9.04 -1.08 12.48
N ILE A 92 8.79 0.19 12.15
CA ILE A 92 7.49 0.57 11.60
C ILE A 92 7.25 -0.06 10.23
N CYS A 93 8.28 -0.19 9.39
CA CYS A 93 8.17 -0.88 8.11
C CYS A 93 7.79 -2.36 8.29
N ALA A 94 8.53 -3.07 9.14
CA ALA A 94 8.30 -4.48 9.43
C ALA A 94 6.93 -4.71 10.09
N TYR A 95 6.55 -3.84 11.02
CA TYR A 95 5.26 -3.88 11.70
C TYR A 95 4.10 -3.76 10.71
N VAL A 96 4.17 -2.81 9.78
CA VAL A 96 3.13 -2.66 8.75
C VAL A 96 3.05 -3.86 7.82
N LEU A 97 4.19 -4.44 7.42
CA LEU A 97 4.21 -5.67 6.63
C LEU A 97 3.57 -6.84 7.39
N LYS A 98 3.86 -6.98 8.69
CA LYS A 98 3.19 -7.95 9.57
C LYS A 98 1.68 -7.72 9.60
N GLU A 99 1.22 -6.48 9.76
CA GLU A 99 -0.22 -6.18 9.82
C GLU A 99 -0.93 -6.47 8.49
N ILE A 100 -0.28 -6.19 7.35
CA ILE A 100 -0.79 -6.56 6.02
C ILE A 100 -0.90 -8.09 5.90
N ARG A 101 0.14 -8.82 6.33
CA ARG A 101 0.14 -10.29 6.34
C ARG A 101 -1.00 -10.86 7.18
N ASP A 102 -1.17 -10.35 8.39
CA ASP A 102 -2.01 -10.95 9.42
C ASP A 102 -3.49 -10.58 9.29
N LYS A 103 -3.77 -9.34 8.85
CA LYS A 103 -5.15 -8.80 8.81
C LYS A 103 -5.68 -8.62 7.40
N VAL A 104 -4.83 -8.50 6.38
CA VAL A 104 -5.27 -8.25 5.01
C VAL A 104 -5.12 -9.48 4.13
N SER A 105 -3.89 -9.83 3.73
CA SER A 105 -3.57 -11.03 2.96
C SER A 105 -2.07 -11.14 2.72
N LYS A 106 -1.53 -12.34 2.88
CA LYS A 106 -0.16 -12.71 2.49
C LYS A 106 0.13 -12.45 1.00
N ASN A 107 -0.86 -12.61 0.14
CA ASN A 107 -0.66 -12.48 -1.31
C ASN A 107 -0.33 -11.04 -1.71
N ILE A 108 -0.76 -10.03 -0.94
CA ILE A 108 -0.39 -8.64 -1.21
C ILE A 108 1.13 -8.46 -1.13
N ILE A 109 1.78 -9.13 -0.20
CA ILE A 109 3.24 -9.07 -0.06
C ILE A 109 3.91 -9.78 -1.24
N LEU A 110 3.49 -11.01 -1.53
CA LEU A 110 4.06 -11.83 -2.61
C LEU A 110 3.89 -11.17 -4.00
N ASP A 111 2.72 -10.60 -4.27
CA ASP A 111 2.42 -9.93 -5.55
C ASP A 111 3.22 -8.64 -5.77
N ASN A 112 3.92 -8.14 -4.74
CA ASN A 112 4.65 -6.86 -4.75
C ASN A 112 6.14 -6.98 -4.41
N ILE A 113 6.67 -8.20 -4.22
CA ILE A 113 8.10 -8.44 -4.00
C ILE A 113 8.95 -7.94 -5.17
N GLY A 114 8.48 -8.14 -6.41
CA GLY A 114 9.21 -7.68 -7.60
C GLY A 114 10.60 -8.34 -7.68
N ASP A 115 11.63 -7.51 -7.83
CA ASP A 115 13.04 -7.92 -7.93
C ASP A 115 13.78 -7.92 -6.58
N LEU A 116 13.06 -7.79 -5.46
CA LEU A 116 13.65 -7.86 -4.12
C LEU A 116 14.04 -9.30 -3.80
N ASP A 117 15.29 -9.50 -3.40
CA ASP A 117 15.86 -10.82 -3.11
C ASP A 117 15.96 -10.99 -1.59
N PHE A 118 15.04 -11.78 -1.03
CA PHE A 118 15.07 -12.17 0.37
C PHE A 118 15.61 -13.60 0.44
N GLU A 119 16.77 -13.79 1.08
CA GLU A 119 17.40 -15.10 1.22
C GLU A 119 16.55 -16.07 2.08
N ASP A 120 15.74 -15.51 2.99
CA ASP A 120 14.89 -16.23 3.93
C ASP A 120 13.41 -16.21 3.53
N ASP A 121 12.59 -17.06 4.16
CA ASP A 121 11.13 -16.95 4.08
C ASP A 121 10.71 -15.55 4.58
N ILE A 122 10.29 -14.69 3.65
CA ILE A 122 9.89 -13.30 3.90
C ILE A 122 8.90 -13.18 5.06
N PHE A 123 7.99 -14.14 5.23
CA PHE A 123 7.02 -14.06 6.31
C PHE A 123 7.63 -14.32 7.66
N GLN A 124 8.58 -15.25 7.75
CA GLN A 124 9.33 -15.50 8.97
C GLN A 124 10.25 -14.32 9.28
N LEU A 125 10.96 -13.84 8.25
CA LEU A 125 11.83 -12.66 8.33
C LEU A 125 11.10 -11.43 8.89
N ILE A 126 9.88 -11.14 8.40
CA ILE A 126 9.06 -10.04 8.91
C ILE A 126 8.84 -10.18 10.43
N TYR A 127 8.51 -11.36 10.95
CA TYR A 127 8.34 -11.54 12.39
C TYR A 127 9.65 -11.42 13.15
N ASP A 128 10.72 -12.00 12.64
CA ASP A 128 12.01 -11.98 13.31
C ASP A 128 12.52 -10.54 13.44
N VAL A 129 12.37 -9.74 12.39
CA VAL A 129 12.69 -8.31 12.41
C VAL A 129 11.78 -7.57 13.40
N VAL A 130 10.46 -7.78 13.37
CA VAL A 130 9.53 -7.13 14.31
C VAL A 130 9.89 -7.46 15.76
N ASN A 131 10.13 -8.74 16.07
CA ASN A 131 10.44 -9.19 17.43
C ASN A 131 11.76 -8.61 17.91
N ARG A 132 12.83 -8.76 17.11
CA ARG A 132 14.16 -8.25 17.47
C ARG A 132 14.16 -6.73 17.62
N ALA A 133 13.52 -6.00 16.70
CA ALA A 133 13.41 -4.56 16.81
C ALA A 133 12.57 -4.15 18.03
N SER A 134 11.47 -4.87 18.32
CA SER A 134 10.66 -4.61 19.52
C SER A 134 11.43 -4.83 20.81
N ASP A 135 12.24 -5.89 20.88
CA ASP A 135 13.06 -6.21 22.06
C ASP A 135 14.09 -5.11 22.35
N ILE A 136 14.66 -4.50 21.30
CA ILE A 136 15.63 -3.41 21.44
C ILE A 136 14.95 -2.06 21.72
N LEU A 137 13.80 -1.81 21.09
CA LEU A 137 13.06 -0.53 21.21
C LEU A 137 12.23 -0.44 22.49
N GLU A 138 11.86 -1.59 23.07
CA GLU A 138 11.05 -1.69 24.28
C GLU A 138 9.78 -0.80 24.22
N ASP A 139 9.64 0.13 25.16
CA ASP A 139 8.49 1.04 25.30
C ASP A 139 8.36 2.06 24.16
N LYS A 140 9.41 2.26 23.36
CA LYS A 140 9.39 3.18 22.21
C LYS A 140 8.50 2.67 21.08
N THR A 141 8.30 1.36 20.99
CA THR A 141 7.42 0.75 19.98
C THR A 141 6.01 1.34 20.01
N GLU A 142 5.41 1.49 21.20
CA GLU A 142 4.09 2.10 21.37
C GLU A 142 4.09 3.56 20.93
N LYS A 143 5.14 4.31 21.27
CA LYS A 143 5.28 5.73 20.86
C LYS A 143 5.35 5.87 19.34
N ILE A 144 6.08 4.98 18.65
CA ILE A 144 6.21 4.97 17.19
C ILE A 144 4.84 4.75 16.54
N LEU A 145 4.11 3.74 17.03
CA LEU A 145 2.77 3.43 16.54
C LEU A 145 1.78 4.56 16.84
N ASP A 146 1.86 5.20 18.00
CA ASP A 146 1.02 6.33 18.37
C ASP A 146 1.29 7.57 17.51
N LEU A 147 2.56 7.83 17.19
CA LEU A 147 2.97 9.00 16.42
C LEU A 147 2.33 9.02 15.02
N VAL A 148 2.28 7.87 14.35
CA VAL A 148 1.61 7.71 13.05
C VAL A 148 0.11 7.41 13.18
N GLY A 149 -0.44 7.42 14.39
CA GLY A 149 -1.84 7.18 14.69
C GLY A 149 -2.29 5.71 14.56
N PHE A 150 -1.35 4.77 14.45
CA PHE A 150 -1.62 3.36 14.22
C PHE A 150 -2.39 2.69 15.36
N SER A 151 -2.06 3.02 16.62
CA SER A 151 -2.73 2.43 17.79
C SER A 151 -4.21 2.80 17.83
N LYS A 152 -4.53 4.07 17.58
CA LYS A 152 -5.91 4.56 17.49
C LYS A 152 -6.63 4.01 16.27
N PHE A 153 -5.94 3.88 15.14
CA PHE A 153 -6.49 3.27 13.94
C PHE A 153 -6.84 1.80 14.16
N THR A 154 -5.96 1.03 14.81
CA THR A 154 -6.20 -0.38 15.13
C THR A 154 -7.33 -0.56 16.13
N LEU A 155 -7.39 0.29 17.17
CA LEU A 155 -8.49 0.32 18.11
C LEU A 155 -9.82 0.66 17.41
N PHE A 156 -9.81 1.66 16.53
CA PHE A 156 -10.98 2.03 15.72
C PHE A 156 -11.40 0.87 14.82
N ASP A 157 -10.48 0.22 14.11
CA ASP A 157 -10.78 -0.92 13.24
C ASP A 157 -11.35 -2.09 14.03
N PHE A 158 -10.79 -2.42 15.20
CA PHE A 158 -11.32 -3.44 16.11
C PHE A 158 -12.74 -3.13 16.57
N LEU A 159 -12.99 -1.91 17.07
CA LEU A 159 -14.32 -1.47 17.51
C LEU A 159 -15.31 -1.46 16.34
N TYR A 160 -14.85 -1.06 15.16
CA TYR A 160 -15.67 -0.99 13.96
C TYR A 160 -15.97 -2.37 13.39
N ASP A 161 -15.06 -3.34 13.47
CA ASP A 161 -15.28 -4.72 13.01
C ASP A 161 -16.24 -5.49 13.93
N GLN A 162 -16.14 -5.28 15.24
CA GLN A 162 -17.12 -5.77 16.24
C GLN A 162 -18.54 -5.26 15.94
N ASP A 163 -18.70 -3.99 15.57
CA ASP A 163 -20.00 -3.38 15.26
C ASP A 163 -20.49 -3.71 13.82
N LYS A 164 -19.55 -3.96 12.89
CA LYS A 164 -19.80 -4.30 11.48
C LYS A 164 -20.27 -5.73 11.23
N THR A 165 -19.74 -6.73 11.93
CA THR A 165 -19.90 -8.14 11.53
C THR A 165 -21.36 -8.53 11.32
N LYS A 166 -22.31 -8.05 12.13
CA LYS A 166 -23.74 -8.37 11.95
C LYS A 166 -24.48 -7.42 10.99
N THR A 167 -24.25 -6.13 11.09
CA THR A 167 -25.05 -5.10 10.39
C THR A 167 -24.51 -4.78 9.00
N LEU A 168 -23.18 -4.82 8.84
CA LEU A 168 -22.51 -4.42 7.61
C LEU A 168 -22.35 -5.57 6.61
N MET A 169 -22.34 -6.84 7.05
CA MET A 169 -22.54 -7.98 6.14
C MET A 169 -23.88 -7.87 5.40
N ASN A 170 -24.97 -7.66 6.15
CA ASN A 170 -26.30 -7.44 5.57
C ASN A 170 -26.35 -6.24 4.61
N ARG A 171 -25.65 -5.14 4.93
CA ARG A 171 -25.59 -3.96 4.03
C ARG A 171 -24.71 -4.20 2.80
N LYS A 172 -23.57 -4.90 2.95
CA LYS A 172 -22.70 -5.27 1.82
C LYS A 172 -23.40 -6.24 0.88
N GLU A 173 -24.13 -7.22 1.40
CA GLU A 173 -24.93 -8.15 0.60
C GLU A 173 -26.05 -7.43 -0.16
N LYS A 174 -26.82 -6.58 0.53
CA LYS A 174 -27.83 -5.72 -0.12
C LYS A 174 -27.22 -4.80 -1.19
N ARG A 175 -26.03 -4.24 -0.94
CA ARG A 175 -25.31 -3.40 -1.91
C ARG A 175 -24.84 -4.20 -3.14
N ARG A 176 -24.32 -5.41 -2.94
CA ARG A 176 -23.94 -6.32 -4.03
C ARG A 176 -25.15 -6.71 -4.88
N LEU A 177 -26.26 -7.07 -4.24
CA LEU A 177 -27.53 -7.34 -4.91
C LEU A 177 -28.00 -6.13 -5.73
N LEU A 178 -27.92 -4.91 -5.17
CA LEU A 178 -28.28 -3.70 -5.88
C LEU A 178 -27.41 -3.45 -7.11
N TYR A 179 -26.08 -3.61 -6.99
CA TYR A 179 -25.18 -3.47 -8.13
C TYR A 179 -25.43 -4.53 -9.20
N ALA A 180 -25.72 -5.77 -8.82
CA ALA A 180 -26.08 -6.83 -9.76
C ALA A 180 -27.40 -6.51 -10.50
N MET A 181 -28.43 -6.04 -9.78
CA MET A 181 -29.70 -5.63 -10.39
C MET A 181 -29.53 -4.45 -11.36
N LEU A 182 -28.71 -3.46 -10.98
CA LEU A 182 -28.37 -2.33 -11.83
C LEU A 182 -27.56 -2.78 -13.06
N ALA A 183 -26.65 -3.74 -12.92
CA ALA A 183 -25.88 -4.31 -14.02
C ALA A 183 -26.80 -5.01 -15.03
N VAL A 184 -27.73 -5.85 -14.58
CA VAL A 184 -28.72 -6.49 -15.46
C VAL A 184 -29.56 -5.45 -16.21
N LYS A 185 -29.99 -4.39 -15.53
CA LYS A 185 -30.75 -3.31 -16.18
C LYS A 185 -29.91 -2.49 -17.15
N ALA A 186 -28.69 -2.13 -16.78
CA ALA A 186 -27.76 -1.42 -17.65
C ALA A 186 -27.45 -2.23 -18.92
N ASP A 187 -27.19 -3.54 -18.78
CA ASP A 187 -26.98 -4.46 -19.90
C ASP A 187 -28.21 -4.51 -20.83
N SER A 188 -29.41 -4.62 -20.26
CA SER A 188 -30.65 -4.58 -21.06
C SER A 188 -30.83 -3.26 -21.82
N ILE A 189 -30.49 -2.12 -21.20
CA ILE A 189 -30.58 -0.78 -21.82
C ILE A 189 -29.56 -0.60 -22.95
N LEU A 190 -28.34 -1.14 -22.76
CA LEU A 190 -27.29 -1.12 -23.78
C LEU A 190 -27.66 -1.97 -24.99
N LYS A 191 -28.41 -3.06 -24.82
CA LYS A 191 -28.87 -3.98 -25.89
C LYS A 191 -30.07 -3.46 -26.68
N ILE A 192 -30.88 -2.53 -26.15
CA ILE A 192 -32.04 -2.00 -26.87
C ILE A 192 -31.58 -1.22 -28.12
N GLU A 193 -32.12 -1.46 -29.30
CA GLU A 193 -31.84 -0.64 -30.48
C GLU A 193 -32.83 0.54 -30.60
N SER A 194 -32.70 1.51 -29.70
CA SER A 194 -33.45 2.78 -29.73
C SER A 194 -32.50 3.95 -29.87
N SER A 195 -32.81 4.83 -30.81
CA SER A 195 -32.06 6.05 -31.17
C SER A 195 -32.69 7.33 -30.61
N THR A 196 -33.62 7.20 -29.67
CA THR A 196 -34.19 8.37 -28.97
C THR A 196 -33.08 9.11 -28.21
N HIS A 197 -33.13 10.45 -28.22
CA HIS A 197 -32.12 11.29 -27.58
C HIS A 197 -31.90 10.91 -26.10
N GLN A 198 -32.98 10.66 -25.37
CA GLN A 198 -32.94 10.20 -23.97
C GLN A 198 -32.16 8.89 -23.80
N MET A 199 -32.35 7.93 -24.71
CA MET A 199 -31.69 6.63 -24.65
C MET A 199 -30.20 6.74 -25.01
N THR A 200 -29.84 7.60 -25.97
CA THR A 200 -28.45 7.88 -26.32
C THR A 200 -27.69 8.53 -25.16
N THR A 201 -28.31 9.52 -24.49
CA THR A 201 -27.75 10.19 -23.31
C THR A 201 -27.56 9.20 -22.16
N LEU A 202 -28.56 8.35 -21.90
CA LEU A 202 -28.49 7.34 -20.85
C LEU A 202 -27.36 6.32 -21.09
N ARG A 203 -27.17 5.85 -22.33
CA ARG A 203 -26.06 4.95 -22.68
C ARG A 203 -24.70 5.61 -22.54
N SER A 204 -24.59 6.89 -22.93
CA SER A 204 -23.35 7.65 -22.75
C SER A 204 -22.98 7.70 -21.27
N LEU A 205 -23.94 8.04 -20.41
CA LEU A 205 -23.74 8.16 -18.97
C LEU A 205 -23.32 6.83 -18.32
N ILE A 206 -23.94 5.71 -18.71
CA ILE A 206 -23.55 4.36 -18.25
C ILE A 206 -22.11 4.01 -18.67
N ARG A 207 -21.67 4.46 -19.85
CA ARG A 207 -20.34 4.12 -20.41
C ARG A 207 -19.20 4.99 -19.88
N THR A 208 -19.46 6.26 -19.56
CA THR A 208 -18.40 7.25 -19.29
C THR A 208 -18.30 7.67 -17.83
N HIS A 209 -19.33 7.44 -17.01
CA HIS A 209 -19.34 7.95 -15.64
C HIS A 209 -18.57 7.00 -14.69
N HIS A 210 -17.54 7.53 -14.05
CA HIS A 210 -16.57 6.78 -13.22
C HIS A 210 -17.19 5.92 -12.12
N GLU A 211 -18.30 6.37 -11.52
CA GLU A 211 -19.04 5.63 -10.48
C GLU A 211 -19.69 4.32 -10.97
N PHE A 212 -19.82 4.11 -12.29
CA PHE A 212 -20.33 2.85 -12.87
C PHE A 212 -19.25 1.76 -12.99
N GLY A 213 -18.00 2.01 -12.60
CA GLY A 213 -16.92 1.01 -12.68
C GLY A 213 -17.26 -0.31 -11.98
N GLU A 214 -17.93 -0.24 -10.83
CA GLU A 214 -18.39 -1.43 -10.10
C GLU A 214 -19.51 -2.16 -10.86
N ILE A 215 -20.47 -1.44 -11.43
CA ILE A 215 -21.59 -2.01 -12.22
C ILE A 215 -21.06 -2.68 -13.49
N LYS A 216 -20.11 -2.04 -14.19
CA LYS A 216 -19.47 -2.58 -15.38
C LYS A 216 -18.78 -3.92 -15.10
N ARG A 217 -18.07 -4.02 -13.97
CA ARG A 217 -17.45 -5.28 -13.54
C ARG A 217 -18.48 -6.40 -13.32
N TYR A 218 -19.64 -6.10 -12.76
CA TYR A 218 -20.74 -7.09 -12.64
C TYR A 218 -21.37 -7.48 -13.99
N MET A 219 -21.39 -6.57 -14.97
CA MET A 219 -21.85 -6.90 -16.33
C MET A 219 -20.89 -7.85 -17.05
N GLU A 220 -19.58 -7.69 -16.88
CA GLU A 220 -18.57 -8.58 -17.46
C GLU A 220 -18.77 -10.03 -16.98
N PHE A 221 -19.01 -10.22 -15.67
CA PHE A 221 -19.33 -11.53 -15.09
C PHE A 221 -20.64 -12.17 -15.58
N MET A 222 -21.55 -11.43 -16.22
CA MET A 222 -22.80 -12.00 -16.77
C MET A 222 -22.61 -12.64 -18.16
N HIS A 223 -21.52 -12.29 -18.85
CA HIS A 223 -21.26 -12.72 -20.22
C HIS A 223 -20.16 -13.79 -20.33
N ASP A 224 -19.54 -14.16 -19.21
CA ASP A 224 -18.68 -15.35 -19.03
C ASP A 224 -19.52 -16.60 -18.70
#